data_AF-A0A349HPB8-F1
#
_entry.id   AF-A0A349HPB8-F1
#
_cell.length_a   1.000
_cell.length_b   1.000
_cell.length_c   1.000
_cell.angle_alpha   90.00
_cell.angle_beta   90.00
_cell.angle_gamma   90.00
#
_symmetry.space_group_name_H-M   'P 1'
#
loop_
_entity.id
_entity.type
_entity.pdbx_description
1 polymer ?
#
loop_
_entity_poly.entity_id
_entity_poly.type
_entity_poly.pdbx_seq_one_letter_code
_entity_poly.pdbx_strand_id
1 'polypeptide(L)'
;MSLIPIDAHPSWNNFLTDSIILELETIERKIGSNINPAPENVLRFMKCNLYDIKVVILGQDPYPERGRATGRAFEVGDLTSWNQKFRQVSLKNIIRLIYKNYNGISEYSDIKKFSEIQ
;
A
#
# COMPACT_ATOMS: atom_id res chain seq x y z
N MET A 1 -2.79 16.57 14.36
CA MET A 1 -2.17 15.30 13.99
C MET A 1 -2.06 15.35 12.48
N SER A 2 -0.85 15.44 11.94
CA SER A 2 -0.67 15.62 10.48
C SER A 2 -0.65 14.27 9.77
N LEU A 3 -1.26 14.18 8.59
CA LEU A 3 -1.16 13.04 7.67
C LEU A 3 0.13 13.06 6.87
N ILE A 4 0.77 14.24 6.74
CA ILE A 4 2.07 14.36 6.08
C ILE A 4 3.13 13.76 7.02
N PRO A 5 3.90 12.74 6.59
CA PRO A 5 4.92 12.14 7.44
C PRO A 5 6.03 13.15 7.77
N ILE A 6 6.56 13.08 8.99
CA ILE A 6 7.68 13.93 9.43
C ILE A 6 8.96 13.73 8.60
N ASP A 7 9.10 12.54 8.02
CA ASP A 7 10.18 12.10 7.16
C ASP A 7 9.78 12.05 5.67
N ALA A 8 8.85 12.92 5.25
CA ALA A 8 8.52 13.08 3.83
C ALA A 8 9.75 13.52 3.03
N HIS A 9 9.96 12.91 1.86
CA HIS A 9 11.11 13.20 1.01
C HIS A 9 10.97 14.59 0.36
N PRO A 10 12.02 15.44 0.34
CA PRO A 10 11.93 16.81 -0.17
C PRO A 10 11.49 16.95 -1.63
N SER A 11 11.61 15.88 -2.43
CA SER A 11 11.10 15.84 -3.80
C SER A 11 9.60 16.13 -3.92
N TRP A 12 8.84 15.98 -2.84
CA TRP A 12 7.41 16.27 -2.79
C TRP A 12 7.07 17.73 -2.46
N ASN A 13 8.05 18.57 -2.12
CA ASN A 13 7.80 19.95 -1.68
C ASN A 13 7.06 20.78 -2.73
N ASN A 14 7.39 20.61 -4.02
CA ASN A 14 6.72 21.33 -5.11
C ASN A 14 5.25 20.90 -5.28
N PHE A 15 4.89 19.68 -4.85
CA PHE A 15 3.51 19.20 -4.82
C PHE A 15 2.78 19.73 -3.59
N LEU A 16 3.43 19.85 -2.44
CA LEU A 16 2.87 20.35 -1.18
C LEU A 16 2.76 21.88 -1.17
N THR A 17 1.98 22.43 -2.09
CA THR A 17 1.61 23.85 -2.10
C THR A 17 0.70 24.20 -0.90
N ASP A 18 0.64 25.49 -0.54
CA ASP A 18 -0.21 25.96 0.58
C ASP A 18 -1.68 25.54 0.42
N SER A 19 -2.22 25.52 -0.80
CA SER A 19 -3.59 25.09 -1.05
C SER A 19 -3.80 23.60 -0.79
N ILE A 20 -2.85 22.76 -1.19
CA ILE A 20 -2.88 21.31 -0.94
C ILE A 20 -2.75 21.02 0.56
N ILE A 21 -1.86 21.73 1.26
CA ILE A 21 -1.71 21.60 2.71
C ILE A 21 -3.04 21.95 3.40
N LEU A 22 -3.67 23.08 3.03
CA LEU A 22 -4.95 23.50 3.60
C LEU A 22 -6.09 22.50 3.32
N GLU A 23 -6.08 21.87 2.14
CA GLU A 23 -7.03 20.81 1.80
C GLU A 23 -6.81 19.56 2.67
N LEU A 24 -5.56 19.13 2.86
CA LEU A 24 -5.20 18.01 3.73
C LEU A 24 -5.62 18.28 5.19
N GLU A 25 -5.37 19.47 5.73
CA GLU A 25 -5.83 19.87 7.07
C GLU A 25 -7.37 19.83 7.19
N THR A 26 -8.08 20.13 6.11
CA THR A 26 -9.55 20.04 6.07
C THR A 26 -10.01 18.58 6.05
N ILE A 27 -9.33 17.70 5.32
CA ILE A 27 -9.59 16.26 5.33
C ILE A 27 -9.31 15.68 6.71
N GLU A 28 -8.17 16.02 7.32
CA GLU A 28 -7.76 15.62 8.68
C GLU A 28 -8.85 15.87 9.71
N ARG A 29 -9.42 17.09 9.71
CA ARG A 29 -10.51 17.46 10.62
C ARG A 29 -11.79 16.67 10.38
N LYS A 30 -12.09 16.30 9.12
CA LYS A 30 -13.31 15.56 8.76
C LYS A 30 -13.22 14.08 9.10
N ILE A 31 -12.06 13.45 8.90
CA ILE A 31 -11.89 12.00 9.13
C ILE A 31 -11.73 11.65 10.61
N GLY A 32 -11.26 12.61 11.44
CA GLY A 32 -11.08 12.41 12.87
C GLY A 32 -9.97 11.42 13.22
N SER A 33 -10.07 10.75 14.36
CA SER A 33 -9.02 9.86 14.89
C SER A 33 -9.27 8.36 14.70
N ASN A 34 -10.50 7.95 14.38
CA ASN A 34 -10.84 6.54 14.17
C ASN A 34 -10.64 6.15 12.70
N ILE A 35 -9.38 6.20 12.27
CA ILE A 35 -8.97 5.92 10.90
C ILE A 35 -8.04 4.70 10.83
N ASN A 36 -7.89 4.14 9.63
CA ASN A 36 -6.94 3.08 9.34
C ASN A 36 -6.32 3.38 7.95
N PRO A 37 -4.98 3.35 7.78
CA PRO A 37 -3.94 3.06 8.76
C PRO A 37 -3.77 4.18 9.79
N ALA A 38 -2.78 4.05 10.69
CA ALA A 38 -2.37 5.14 11.56
C ALA A 38 -2.04 6.41 10.74
N PRO A 39 -2.33 7.62 11.24
CA PRO A 39 -2.17 8.89 10.53
C PRO A 39 -0.83 9.07 9.82
N GLU A 40 0.28 8.73 10.49
CA GLU A 40 1.65 8.80 9.96
C GLU A 40 1.91 7.86 8.78
N ASN A 41 1.03 6.89 8.58
CA ASN A 41 1.08 5.93 7.48
C ASN A 41 0.08 6.28 6.35
N VAL A 42 -0.84 7.22 6.52
CA VAL A 42 -1.85 7.51 5.47
C VAL A 42 -1.19 7.99 4.17
N LEU A 43 -0.24 8.92 4.27
CA LEU A 43 0.54 9.41 3.12
C LEU A 43 1.96 8.84 3.10
N ARG A 44 2.15 7.58 3.53
CA ARG A 44 3.48 6.94 3.63
C ARG A 44 4.26 6.92 2.31
N PHE A 45 3.59 6.98 1.16
CA PHE A 45 4.24 7.06 -0.15
C PHE A 45 5.17 8.29 -0.28
N MET A 46 4.89 9.36 0.47
CA MET A 46 5.69 10.58 0.45
C MET A 46 7.10 10.41 1.02
N LYS A 47 7.37 9.30 1.73
CA LYS A 47 8.73 8.96 2.20
C LYS A 47 9.65 8.53 1.05
N CYS A 48 9.09 8.14 -0.09
CA CYS A 48 9.87 7.76 -1.28
C CYS A 48 10.30 9.00 -2.06
N ASN A 49 11.48 8.98 -2.68
CA ASN A 49 11.87 9.99 -3.65
C ASN A 49 10.96 9.93 -4.89
N LEU A 50 10.22 11.01 -5.16
CA LEU A 50 9.28 11.11 -6.28
C LEU A 50 9.96 10.81 -7.62
N TYR A 51 11.19 11.26 -7.82
CA TYR A 51 11.89 11.13 -9.09
C TYR A 51 12.45 9.72 -9.35
N ASP A 52 12.49 8.85 -8.33
CA ASP A 52 12.91 7.45 -8.47
C ASP A 52 11.73 6.50 -8.75
N ILE A 53 10.49 7.01 -8.69
CA ILE A 53 9.28 6.20 -8.89
C ILE A 53 9.09 5.88 -10.37
N LYS A 54 9.14 4.59 -10.70
CA LYS A 54 8.95 4.08 -12.07
C LYS A 54 7.57 3.48 -12.33
N VAL A 55 6.92 2.99 -11.28
CA VAL A 55 5.66 2.25 -11.35
C VAL A 55 4.76 2.69 -10.21
N VAL A 56 3.49 2.95 -10.53
CA VAL A 56 2.44 3.26 -9.53
C VAL A 56 1.43 2.13 -9.53
N ILE A 57 1.27 1.47 -8.38
CA ILE A 57 0.23 0.46 -8.15
C ILE A 57 -0.88 1.12 -7.33
N LEU A 58 -2.05 1.29 -7.94
CA LEU A 58 -3.22 1.88 -7.30
C LEU A 58 -4.10 0.78 -6.70
N GLY A 59 -4.37 0.89 -5.39
CA GLY A 59 -5.44 0.17 -4.71
C GLY A 59 -6.71 1.01 -4.63
N GLN A 60 -7.77 0.45 -4.04
CA GLN A 60 -9.03 1.16 -3.82
C GLN A 60 -9.06 1.81 -2.43
N ASP A 61 -9.04 1.00 -1.39
CA ASP A 61 -9.09 1.40 0.01
C ASP A 61 -8.09 0.62 0.87
N PRO A 62 -7.70 1.15 2.05
CA PRO A 62 -6.88 0.41 2.99
C PRO A 62 -7.61 -0.83 3.52
N TYR A 63 -6.88 -1.86 3.91
CA TYR A 63 -7.48 -2.99 4.64
C TYR A 63 -8.24 -2.49 5.87
N PRO A 64 -9.50 -2.92 6.11
CA PRO A 64 -10.30 -2.42 7.23
C PRO A 64 -9.82 -2.95 8.59
N GLU A 65 -9.09 -4.07 8.62
CA GLU A 65 -8.61 -4.64 9.88
C GLU A 65 -7.46 -3.81 10.49
N ARG A 66 -7.54 -3.57 11.80
CA ARG A 66 -6.49 -2.85 12.54
C ARG A 66 -5.15 -3.57 12.43
N GLY A 67 -4.10 -2.80 12.14
CA GLY A 67 -2.74 -3.30 12.01
C GLY A 67 -2.42 -4.01 10.68
N ARG A 68 -3.39 -4.16 9.77
CA ARG A 68 -3.15 -4.73 8.43
C ARG A 68 -2.73 -3.68 7.42
N ALA A 69 -3.46 -2.55 7.37
CA ALA A 69 -3.12 -1.43 6.51
C ALA A 69 -1.87 -0.71 7.02
N THR A 70 -0.92 -0.46 6.12
CA THR A 70 0.38 0.14 6.45
C THR A 70 0.70 1.39 5.63
N GLY A 71 -0.30 1.91 4.89
CA GLY A 71 -0.08 3.02 3.96
C GLY A 71 0.46 2.63 2.58
N ARG A 72 0.53 1.33 2.28
CA ARG A 72 0.94 0.81 0.97
C ARG A 72 -0.13 -0.15 0.46
N ALA A 73 -0.52 0.01 -0.81
CA ALA A 73 -1.52 -0.87 -1.41
C ALA A 73 -1.04 -2.33 -1.39
N PHE A 74 -1.95 -3.25 -1.01
CA PHE A 74 -1.71 -4.70 -0.90
C PHE A 74 -0.66 -5.16 0.12
N GLU A 75 0.05 -4.26 0.82
CA GLU A 75 0.97 -4.63 1.89
C GLU A 75 0.18 -5.05 3.15
N VAL A 76 0.63 -6.11 3.80
CA VAL A 76 -0.01 -6.70 4.98
C VAL A 76 0.94 -6.56 6.17
N GLY A 77 0.60 -5.70 7.14
CA GLY A 77 1.54 -5.25 8.17
C GLY A 77 2.11 -6.32 9.09
N ASP A 78 1.40 -7.41 9.34
CA ASP A 78 1.86 -8.54 10.14
C ASP A 78 2.48 -9.67 9.29
N LEU A 79 2.64 -9.47 7.97
CA LEU A 79 3.22 -10.48 7.09
C LEU A 79 4.76 -10.45 7.12
N THR A 80 5.36 -11.06 8.13
CA THR A 80 6.82 -11.25 8.29
C THR A 80 7.51 -12.35 7.45
N SER A 81 6.78 -13.33 6.90
CA SER A 81 7.27 -14.49 6.12
C SER A 81 6.22 -14.98 5.13
N TRP A 82 6.63 -15.48 3.96
CA TRP A 82 5.74 -16.07 2.96
C TRP A 82 5.17 -17.43 3.38
N ASN A 83 5.85 -18.14 4.29
CA ASN A 83 5.38 -19.42 4.81
C ASN A 83 4.25 -19.30 5.83
N GLN A 84 3.97 -18.09 6.32
CA GLN A 84 2.92 -17.89 7.30
C GLN A 84 1.55 -17.76 6.63
N LYS A 85 0.50 -18.12 7.37
CA LYS A 85 -0.88 -17.97 6.88
C LYS A 85 -1.35 -16.52 7.00
N PHE A 86 -1.91 -15.98 5.93
CA PHE A 86 -2.62 -14.69 5.90
C PHE A 86 -3.89 -14.77 5.05
N ARG A 87 -4.82 -13.82 5.19
CA ARG A 87 -6.17 -13.89 4.60
C ARG A 87 -6.32 -13.11 3.29
N GLN A 88 -5.46 -12.14 3.02
CA GLN A 88 -5.61 -11.17 1.94
C GLN A 88 -5.49 -11.84 0.55
N VAL A 89 -6.65 -12.12 -0.06
CA VAL A 89 -6.75 -12.88 -1.32
C VAL A 89 -6.14 -12.12 -2.50
N SER A 90 -6.30 -10.80 -2.55
CA SER A 90 -5.75 -9.98 -3.64
C SER A 90 -4.22 -10.10 -3.71
N LEU A 91 -3.53 -10.03 -2.57
CA LEU A 91 -2.07 -10.23 -2.53
C LEU A 91 -1.69 -11.64 -3.00
N LYS A 92 -2.41 -12.69 -2.57
CA LYS A 92 -2.18 -14.05 -3.05
C LYS A 92 -2.32 -14.15 -4.57
N ASN A 93 -3.33 -13.51 -5.15
CA ASN A 93 -3.56 -13.53 -6.59
C ASN A 93 -2.51 -12.73 -7.37
N ILE A 94 -2.01 -11.62 -6.83
CA ILE A 94 -0.87 -10.89 -7.40
C ILE A 94 0.35 -11.82 -7.49
N ILE A 95 0.67 -12.54 -6.41
CA ILE A 95 1.80 -13.49 -6.40
C ILE A 95 1.57 -14.64 -7.39
N ARG A 96 0.36 -15.20 -7.47
CA ARG A 96 0.02 -16.23 -8.46
C ARG A 96 0.18 -15.74 -9.90
N LEU A 97 -0.18 -14.49 -10.18
CA LEU A 97 -0.03 -13.89 -11.50
C LEU A 97 1.45 -13.64 -11.85
N ILE A 98 2.24 -13.17 -10.89
CA ILE A 98 3.70 -13.05 -11.04
C ILE A 98 4.30 -14.44 -11.35
N TYR A 99 3.94 -15.47 -10.58
CA TYR A 99 4.40 -16.84 -10.81
C TYR A 99 4.03 -17.35 -12.21
N LYS A 100 2.77 -17.17 -12.63
CA LYS A 100 2.30 -17.51 -13.98
C LYS A 100 3.19 -16.88 -15.05
N ASN A 101 3.48 -15.58 -14.92
CA ASN A 101 4.25 -14.82 -15.89
C ASN A 101 5.72 -15.28 -15.96
N TYR A 102 6.37 -15.44 -14.80
CA TYR A 102 7.77 -15.88 -14.73
C TYR A 102 8.00 -17.30 -15.25
N ASN A 103 6.97 -18.17 -15.18
CA ASN A 103 7.05 -19.55 -15.64
C ASN A 103 6.44 -19.77 -17.04
N GLY A 104 6.01 -18.70 -17.73
CA GLY A 104 5.42 -18.82 -19.06
C GLY A 104 4.14 -19.64 -19.13
N ILE A 105 3.37 -19.70 -18.02
CA ILE A 105 2.15 -20.50 -17.95
C ILE A 105 1.03 -19.79 -18.71
N SER A 106 0.50 -20.44 -19.76
CA SER A 106 -0.62 -19.93 -20.55
C SER A 106 -1.97 -20.39 -20.00
N GLU A 107 -2.09 -21.66 -19.65
CA GLU A 107 -3.35 -22.27 -19.22
C GLU A 107 -3.67 -21.97 -17.77
N TYR A 108 -4.93 -21.60 -17.50
CA TYR A 108 -5.36 -21.26 -16.14
C TYR A 108 -5.30 -22.47 -15.19
N SER A 109 -5.56 -23.68 -15.70
CA SER A 109 -5.49 -24.93 -14.95
C SER A 109 -4.13 -25.19 -14.33
N ASP A 110 -3.08 -24.66 -14.97
CA ASP A 110 -1.69 -24.94 -14.61
C ASP A 110 -1.14 -23.92 -13.61
N ILE A 111 -1.93 -22.88 -13.29
CA ILE A 111 -1.58 -21.87 -12.29
C ILE A 111 -1.78 -22.45 -10.89
N LYS A 112 -0.66 -22.86 -10.30
CA LYS A 112 -0.57 -23.30 -8.90
C LYS A 112 -1.35 -22.40 -7.93
N LYS A 113 -1.92 -23.01 -6.89
CA LYS A 113 -2.47 -22.28 -5.76
C LYS A 113 -1.34 -21.58 -5.02
N PHE A 114 -1.66 -20.52 -4.28
CA PHE A 114 -0.68 -19.80 -3.49
C PHE A 114 0.09 -20.71 -2.52
N SER A 115 -0.60 -21.69 -1.90
CA SER A 115 0.00 -22.67 -0.98
C SER A 115 1.01 -23.62 -1.62
N GLU A 116 1.05 -23.69 -2.96
CA GLU A 116 1.97 -24.54 -3.74
C GLU A 116 3.11 -23.73 -4.37
N ILE A 117 3.07 -22.40 -4.23
CA ILE A 117 4.10 -21.45 -4.70
C ILE A 117 5.03 -21.05 -3.55
N GLN A 118 4.48 -20.88 -2.34
CA GLN A 118 5.21 -20.52 -1.13
C GLN A 118 6.15 -21.64 -0.65
#